data_AF-A0A4R4KXR6-F1
#
_entry.id   AF-A0A4R4KXR6-F1
#
_cell.length_a   1.000
_cell.length_b   1.000
_cell.length_c   1.000
_cell.angle_alpha   90.00
_cell.angle_beta   90.00
_cell.angle_gamma   90.00
#
_symmetry.space_group_name_H-M   'P 1'
#
loop_
_entity.id
_entity.type
_entity.pdbx_description
1 polymer ?
#
loop_
_entity_poly.entity_id
_entity_poly.type
_entity_poly.pdbx_seq_one_letter_code
_entity_poly.pdbx_strand_id
1 'polypeptide(L)' 'MTGMIGRRYLDPGDRLSGRKDPPEVVTVLARWGTGARPRNVLVRRPDGSRAVIPFSRRLRRLNGNTP' A
#
# COMPACT_ATOMS: atom_id res chain seq x y z
N MET A 1 -3.75 9.80 -16.17
CA MET A 1 -3.88 9.96 -14.70
C MET A 1 -3.98 8.59 -14.01
N THR A 2 -2.97 7.70 -14.02
CA THR A 2 -3.26 6.31 -13.54
C THR A 2 -2.05 5.46 -13.16
N GLY A 3 -0.90 6.03 -12.81
CA GLY A 3 0.32 5.23 -12.66
C GLY A 3 0.29 4.16 -11.54
N MET A 4 -0.49 4.32 -10.48
CA MET A 4 -0.37 3.51 -9.25
C MET A 4 -1.40 2.39 -9.09
N ILE A 5 -2.55 2.46 -9.78
CA ILE A 5 -3.60 1.43 -9.67
C ILE A 5 -3.08 0.14 -10.31
N GLY A 6 -3.30 -1.00 -9.65
CA GLY A 6 -2.77 -2.30 -10.04
C GLY A 6 -1.30 -2.53 -9.65
N ARG A 7 -0.58 -1.51 -9.16
CA ARG A 7 0.81 -1.69 -8.71
C ARG A 7 0.86 -2.37 -7.35
N ARG A 8 1.91 -3.19 -7.18
CA ARG A 8 2.27 -3.85 -5.92
C ARG A 8 3.23 -3.00 -5.10
N TYR A 9 3.01 -2.99 -3.79
CA TYR A 9 3.81 -2.27 -2.80
C TYR A 9 4.04 -3.15 -1.58
N LEU A 10 5.03 -2.79 -0.78
CA LEU A 10 5.29 -3.40 0.51
C LEU A 10 4.61 -2.57 1.61
N ASP A 11 3.74 -3.23 2.38
CA ASP A 11 3.16 -2.72 3.62
C ASP A 11 3.91 -3.30 4.82
N PRO A 12 4.76 -2.50 5.50
CA PRO A 12 5.45 -2.94 6.71
C PRO A 12 4.53 -2.93 7.94
N GLY A 13 3.22 -2.73 7.81
CA GLY A 13 2.30 -2.53 8.92
C GLY A 13 2.44 -1.13 9.54
N ASP A 14 1.64 -0.86 10.57
CA ASP A 14 1.71 0.37 11.37
C ASP A 14 2.08 0.05 12.82
N ARG A 15 2.36 1.07 13.63
CA ARG A 15 2.78 0.85 15.03
C ARG A 15 1.66 0.23 15.88
N LEU A 16 0.39 0.53 15.60
CA LEU A 16 -0.74 0.09 16.42
C LEU A 16 -1.11 -1.37 16.13
N SER A 17 -1.07 -1.76 14.85
CA SER A 17 -1.38 -3.13 14.40
C SER A 17 -0.15 -4.06 14.40
N GLY A 18 1.03 -3.54 14.74
CA GLY A 18 2.31 -4.23 14.65
C GLY A 18 3.00 -4.04 13.29
N ARG A 19 4.32 -3.89 13.32
CA ARG A 19 5.14 -3.94 12.11
C ARG A 19 5.26 -5.38 11.62
N LYS A 20 5.22 -5.58 10.30
CA LYS A 20 5.35 -6.87 9.64
C LYS A 20 6.79 -7.07 9.15
N ASP A 21 7.37 -8.22 9.48
CA ASP A 21 8.66 -8.69 8.98
C ASP A 21 8.54 -10.17 8.54
N PRO A 22 8.61 -10.48 7.22
CA PRO A 22 8.80 -9.54 6.12
C PRO A 22 7.56 -8.63 5.90
N PRO A 23 7.73 -7.45 5.26
CA PRO A 23 6.61 -6.61 4.85
C PRO A 23 5.64 -7.35 3.92
N GLU A 24 4.35 -7.05 4.05
CA GLU A 24 3.31 -7.70 3.24
C GLU A 24 3.20 -7.07 1.86
N VAL A 25 3.07 -7.88 0.82
CA VAL A 25 2.83 -7.38 -0.55
C VAL A 25 1.35 -7.04 -0.72
N VAL A 26 1.05 -5.78 -1.03
CA VAL A 26 -0.31 -5.29 -1.25
C VAL A 26 -0.49 -4.68 -2.64
N THR A 27 -1.68 -4.80 -3.21
CA THR A 27 -2.02 -4.22 -4.52
C THR A 27 -2.91 -3.01 -4.33
N VAL A 28 -2.55 -1.86 -4.92
CA VAL A 28 -3.39 -0.66 -4.89
C VAL A 28 -4.56 -0.82 -5.86
N LEU A 29 -5.78 -0.71 -5.36
CA LEU A 29 -7.01 -0.78 -6.15
C LEU A 29 -7.54 0.60 -6.54
N ALA A 30 -7.42 1.58 -5.64
CA ALA A 30 -7.93 2.93 -5.88
C ALA A 30 -7.15 3.98 -5.10
N ARG A 31 -7.10 5.19 -5.65
CA ARG A 31 -6.68 6.40 -4.93
C ARG A 31 -7.89 7.06 -4.32
N TRP A 32 -7.82 7.45 -3.05
CA TRP A 32 -8.82 8.33 -2.46
C TRP A 32 -8.41 9.80 -2.60
N GLY A 33 -9.19 10.57 -3.37
CA GLY A 33 -9.10 12.03 -3.48
C GLY A 33 -7.99 12.61 -4.37
N THR A 34 -8.25 13.81 -4.90
CA THR A 34 -7.39 14.56 -5.83
C THR A 34 -6.44 15.57 -5.17
N GLY A 35 -6.45 15.74 -3.83
CA GLY A 35 -5.74 16.82 -3.13
C GLY A 35 -4.32 16.53 -2.58
N ALA A 36 -3.72 17.56 -1.97
CA ALA A 36 -2.37 17.62 -1.38
C ALA A 36 -2.24 16.99 0.04
N ARG A 37 -3.33 16.42 0.58
CA ARG A 37 -3.34 15.68 1.85
C ARG A 37 -2.80 14.25 1.67
N PRO A 38 -2.50 13.49 2.76
CA PRO A 38 -1.98 12.13 2.64
C PRO A 38 -2.84 11.32 1.68
N ARG A 39 -2.22 10.79 0.62
CA ARG A 39 -2.92 10.04 -0.41
C ARG A 39 -3.35 8.71 0.18
N ASN A 40 -4.54 8.63 0.74
CA ASN A 40 -5.08 7.34 1.16
C ASN A 40 -5.32 6.48 -0.07
N VAL A 41 -5.09 5.19 0.06
CA VAL A 41 -5.27 4.21 -1.00
C VAL A 41 -6.05 3.03 -0.48
N LEU A 42 -6.97 2.54 -1.30
CA LEU A 42 -7.57 1.23 -1.09
C LEU A 42 -6.57 0.19 -1.59
N VAL A 43 -6.20 -0.75 -0.72
CA VAL A 43 -5.33 -1.87 -1.07
C VAL A 43 -6.03 -3.20 -0.89
N ARG A 44 -5.59 -4.20 -1.65
CA ARG A 44 -5.90 -5.61 -1.44
C ARG A 44 -4.67 -6.33 -0.89
N ARG A 45 -4.84 -7.07 0.20
CA ARG A 45 -3.83 -7.94 0.80
C ARG A 45 -3.81 -9.33 0.13
N PRO A 46 -2.79 -10.17 0.39
CA PRO A 46 -2.72 -11.52 -0.17
C PRO A 46 -3.89 -12.42 0.24
N ASP A 47 -4.42 -12.24 1.47
CA ASP A 47 -5.59 -12.95 2.00
C ASP A 47 -6.93 -12.52 1.36
N GLY A 48 -6.90 -11.58 0.41
CA GLY A 48 -8.08 -11.03 -0.27
C GLY A 48 -8.77 -9.90 0.49
N SER A 49 -8.39 -9.62 1.73
CA SER A 49 -8.95 -8.51 2.52
C SER A 49 -8.57 -7.16 1.93
N ARG A 50 -9.40 -6.15 2.22
CA ARG A 50 -9.25 -4.79 1.70
C ARG A 50 -9.12 -3.78 2.84
N ALA A 51 -8.24 -2.81 2.66
CA ALA A 51 -8.00 -1.77 3.66
C ALA A 51 -7.72 -0.41 3.01
N VAL A 52 -8.16 0.67 3.66
CA VAL A 52 -7.77 2.04 3.28
C VAL A 52 -6.62 2.47 4.17
N ILE A 53 -5.48 2.80 3.56
CA ILE A 53 -4.26 3.14 4.30
C ILE A 53 -3.56 4.39 3.72
N PRO A 54 -2.76 5.12 4.52
CA PRO A 54 -1.97 6.24 4.02
C PRO A 54 -0.84 5.77 3.10
N PHE A 55 -0.86 6.12 1.81
CA PHE A 55 0.16 5.68 0.84
C PHE A 55 1.57 6.17 1.23
N SER A 56 1.78 7.48 1.28
CA SER A 56 3.12 8.09 1.40
C SER A 56 3.82 7.83 2.73
N ARG A 57 3.07 7.50 3.79
CA ARG A 57 3.62 7.23 5.12
C ARG A 57 3.79 5.75 5.43
N ARG A 58 3.22 4.86 4.60
CA ARG A 58 3.15 3.42 4.89
C ARG A 58 3.76 2.59 3.78
N LEU A 59 3.31 2.78 2.54
CA LEU A 59 3.68 1.91 1.43
C LEU A 59 5.07 2.23 0.90
N ARG A 60 5.89 1.18 0.78
CA ARG A 60 7.21 1.24 0.16
C ARG A 60 7.14 0.61 -1.22
N ARG A 61 7.89 1.16 -2.17
CA ARG A 61 7.95 0.61 -3.52
C ARG A 61 8.56 -0.79 -3.44
N LEU A 62 7.91 -1.75 -4.08
CA LEU A 62 8.53 -3.05 -4.33
C LEU A 62 9.65 -2.81 -5.34
N ASN A 63 10.90 -2.70 -4.87
CA ASN A 63 12.05 -2.56 -5.75
C ASN A 63 12.18 -3.88 -6.54
N GLY A 64 12.43 -3.80 -7.85
CA GLY A 64 12.42 -4.95 -8.77
C GLY A 64 13.57 -5.95 -8.60
N ASN A 65 14.08 -6.12 -7.37
CA ASN A 65 15.18 -7.03 -7.04
C ASN A 65 14.80 -8.06 -5.97
N THR A 66 13.50 -8.29 -5.77
CA THR A 66 13.03 -9.45 -5.01
C THR A 66 12.87 -10.61 -6.00
N PRO A 67 13.60 -11.72 -5.81
CA PRO A 67 13.56 -12.88 -6.72
C PRO A 67 12.16 -13.47 -6.87
#